data_AF-A0A2E4YWA4-F1
#
_entry.id   AF-A0A2E4YWA4-F1
#
_cell.length_a   1.000
_cell.length_b   1.000
_cell.length_c   1.000
_cell.angle_alpha   90.00
_cell.angle_beta   90.00
_cell.angle_gamma   90.00
#
_symmetry.space_group_name_H-M   'P 1'
#
loop_
_entity.id
_entity.type
_entity.pdbx_description
1 polymer ?
#
loop_
_entity_poly.entity_id
_entity_poly.type
_entity_poly.pdbx_seq_one_letter_code
_entity_poly.pdbx_strand_id
1 'polypeptide(L)'
;MKLLREYIRELLKEDPMGFVQDLAAASDQFRDEDFNEFHGGNPGKSGGRAIKRAFAANADYNFLNSLDTVHWIKDAYNLKPLIGRSRDELSATMTLPSEPFKAPRGFNADLELGLWIKGRITLAANSQDDLYTGTYFDYMRGRDPEQFEKDKHRKASSGVNKRPTVSKDYSRYAKLKRGNEYHEKLARKIPYVLDQSTWNPASINEALVDNWRAKGLIVSDQSIIDAIKDNPEGDGVGWLKEFYEMAEVFDVPMYDTDKNVIWSP
;
A
#
# COMPACT_ATOMS: atom_id res chain seq x y z
N MET A 1 -4.61 33.63 17.32
CA MET A 1 -3.49 33.51 16.36
C MET A 1 -2.81 32.14 16.36
N LYS A 2 -2.47 31.53 17.52
CA LYS A 2 -1.90 30.17 17.59
C LYS A 2 -2.83 29.09 17.01
N LEU A 3 -4.11 29.10 17.43
CA LEU A 3 -5.15 28.20 16.91
C LEU A 3 -5.36 28.32 15.39
N LEU A 4 -5.39 29.54 14.83
CA LEU A 4 -5.51 29.71 13.38
C LEU A 4 -4.28 29.19 12.63
N ARG A 5 -3.07 29.33 13.19
CA ARG A 5 -1.85 28.77 12.60
C ARG A 5 -1.77 27.25 12.76
N GLU A 6 -2.29 26.69 13.84
CA GLU A 6 -2.41 25.25 14.03
C GLU A 6 -3.46 24.67 13.08
N TYR A 7 -4.61 25.34 12.93
CA TYR A 7 -5.67 24.96 11.99
C TYR A 7 -5.22 25.07 10.54
N ILE A 8 -4.50 26.15 10.18
CA ILE A 8 -3.86 26.29 8.88
C ILE A 8 -2.76 25.23 8.70
N ARG A 9 -1.98 24.89 9.72
CA ARG A 9 -0.98 23.80 9.62
C ARG A 9 -1.62 22.42 9.49
N GLU A 10 -2.76 22.17 10.12
CA GLU A 10 -3.53 20.94 9.90
C GLU A 10 -4.14 20.90 8.51
N LEU A 11 -4.66 22.02 8.00
CA LEU A 11 -5.07 22.18 6.59
C LEU A 11 -3.91 22.10 5.59
N LEU A 12 -2.67 22.40 6.01
CA LEU A 12 -1.46 22.41 5.18
C LEU A 12 -0.58 21.17 5.38
N LYS A 13 -1.01 20.14 6.12
CA LYS A 13 -0.31 18.83 6.09
C LYS A 13 -0.43 18.18 4.70
N GLU A 14 -1.47 18.56 3.97
CA GLU A 14 -1.68 18.31 2.55
C GLU A 14 -0.74 19.20 1.74
N ASP A 15 0.38 18.64 1.28
CA ASP A 15 1.37 19.46 0.60
C ASP A 15 2.01 18.78 -0.62
N PRO A 16 1.27 18.65 -1.74
CA PRO A 16 1.85 18.16 -2.99
C PRO A 16 3.07 18.97 -3.45
N MET A 17 3.08 20.28 -3.17
CA MET A 17 4.22 21.16 -3.46
C MET A 17 5.44 20.80 -2.60
N GLY A 18 5.25 20.67 -1.29
CA GLY A 18 6.29 20.24 -0.35
C GLY A 18 6.83 18.87 -0.71
N PHE A 19 5.94 17.93 -1.04
CA PHE A 19 6.31 16.58 -1.47
C PHE A 19 7.23 16.59 -2.70
N VAL A 20 6.86 17.25 -3.79
CA VAL A 20 7.72 17.29 -4.99
C VAL A 20 9.01 18.06 -4.78
N GLN A 21 9.01 19.07 -3.89
CA GLN A 21 10.22 19.81 -3.51
C GLN A 21 11.15 18.96 -2.64
N ASP A 22 10.63 18.17 -1.71
CA ASP A 22 11.41 17.22 -0.92
C ASP A 22 12.03 16.13 -1.80
N LEU A 23 11.29 15.63 -2.80
CA LEU A 23 11.84 14.70 -3.78
C LEU A 23 12.93 15.36 -4.65
N ALA A 24 12.71 16.60 -5.08
CA ALA A 24 13.72 17.36 -5.83
C ALA A 24 15.00 17.59 -5.01
N ALA A 25 14.87 17.93 -3.72
CA ALA A 25 15.99 18.11 -2.81
C ALA A 25 16.73 16.80 -2.51
N ALA A 26 16.04 15.67 -2.64
CA ALA A 26 16.62 14.35 -2.47
C ALA A 26 17.13 13.73 -3.78
N SER A 27 17.16 14.44 -4.91
CA SER A 27 17.50 13.88 -6.23
C SER A 27 18.81 13.09 -6.28
N ASP A 28 19.81 13.52 -5.50
CA ASP A 28 21.11 12.83 -5.43
C ASP A 28 21.03 11.44 -4.78
N GLN A 29 19.96 11.16 -4.02
CA GLN A 29 19.71 9.84 -3.44
C GLN A 29 19.08 8.85 -4.43
N PHE A 30 18.64 9.30 -5.61
CA PHE A 30 18.01 8.47 -6.65
C PHE A 30 19.03 7.92 -7.66
N ARG A 31 20.30 8.28 -7.52
CA ARG A 31 21.38 7.79 -8.38
C ARG A 31 21.78 6.38 -7.95
N ASP A 32 21.87 5.46 -8.91
CA ASP A 32 22.59 4.20 -8.69
C ASP A 32 24.10 4.46 -8.69
N GLU A 33 24.87 3.52 -8.15
CA GLU A 33 26.32 3.61 -7.93
C GLU A 33 27.16 3.94 -9.20
N ASP A 34 26.55 3.84 -10.38
CA ASP A 34 27.14 4.14 -11.70
C ASP A 34 27.06 5.63 -12.13
N PHE A 35 26.83 6.57 -11.19
CA PHE A 35 27.00 8.02 -11.36
C PHE A 35 26.19 8.75 -12.46
N ASN A 36 25.26 8.09 -13.15
CA ASN A 36 24.42 8.74 -14.15
C ASN A 36 23.29 9.58 -13.51
N GLU A 37 22.91 10.68 -14.18
CA GLU A 37 21.74 11.48 -13.78
C GLU A 37 20.47 10.62 -13.82
N PHE A 38 19.65 10.69 -12.77
CA PHE A 38 18.39 9.95 -12.70
C PHE A 38 17.34 10.61 -13.59
N HIS A 39 16.93 9.93 -14.66
CA HIS A 39 15.89 10.40 -15.60
C HIS A 39 14.53 9.70 -15.39
N GLY A 40 14.35 9.03 -14.26
CA GLY A 40 13.21 8.16 -13.98
C GLY A 40 13.57 6.67 -14.03
N GLY A 41 12.71 5.82 -13.46
CA GLY A 41 12.95 4.38 -13.34
C GLY A 41 13.18 3.95 -11.89
N ASN A 42 14.03 2.94 -11.66
CA ASN A 42 14.25 2.40 -10.31
C ASN A 42 15.02 3.38 -9.42
N PRO A 43 14.43 3.89 -8.33
CA PRO A 43 15.07 4.88 -7.46
C PRO A 43 16.10 4.25 -6.50
N GLY A 44 16.31 2.93 -6.56
CA GLY A 44 17.20 2.22 -5.65
C GLY A 44 16.75 2.26 -4.19
N LYS A 45 17.63 1.82 -3.29
CA LYS A 45 17.34 1.75 -1.85
C LYS A 45 17.25 3.12 -1.19
N SER A 46 18.15 4.03 -1.53
CA SER A 46 18.20 5.39 -0.99
C SER A 46 17.05 6.24 -1.50
N GLY A 47 16.78 6.25 -2.81
CA GLY A 47 15.67 6.99 -3.39
C GLY A 47 14.32 6.47 -2.92
N GLY A 48 14.13 5.15 -2.83
CA GLY A 48 12.92 4.57 -2.24
C GLY A 48 12.66 5.01 -0.78
N ARG A 49 13.73 5.19 0.02
CA ARG A 49 13.63 5.74 1.39
C ARG A 49 13.33 7.24 1.38
N ALA A 50 13.91 8.00 0.46
CA ALA A 50 13.65 9.42 0.30
C ALA A 50 12.17 9.66 -0.06
N ILE A 51 11.62 8.88 -0.99
CA ILE A 51 10.19 8.94 -1.37
C ILE A 51 9.30 8.72 -0.15
N LYS A 52 9.53 7.64 0.62
CA LYS A 52 8.72 7.36 1.81
C LYS A 52 8.85 8.43 2.89
N ARG A 53 10.03 9.04 3.04
CA ARG A 53 10.23 10.16 3.98
C ARG A 53 9.45 11.40 3.55
N ALA A 54 9.53 11.76 2.28
CA ALA A 54 8.76 12.87 1.71
C ALA A 54 7.25 12.60 1.83
N PHE A 55 6.81 11.38 1.52
CA PHE A 55 5.42 10.97 1.67
C PHE A 55 4.94 11.14 3.12
N ALA A 56 5.69 10.59 4.08
CA ALA A 56 5.35 10.68 5.49
C ALA A 56 5.31 12.12 6.04
N ALA A 57 6.06 13.05 5.43
CA ALA A 57 6.08 14.45 5.82
C ALA A 57 4.92 15.28 5.24
N ASN A 58 4.37 14.87 4.08
CA ASN A 58 3.46 15.69 3.28
C ASN A 58 2.09 15.03 3.01
N ALA A 59 1.85 13.83 3.54
CA ALA A 59 0.58 13.12 3.39
C ALA A 59 -0.41 13.45 4.52
N ASP A 60 -1.69 13.59 4.17
CA ASP A 60 -2.78 13.65 5.13
C ASP A 60 -3.13 12.25 5.63
N TYR A 61 -2.56 11.91 6.79
CA TYR A 61 -2.83 10.64 7.44
C TYR A 61 -4.28 10.51 7.95
N ASN A 62 -5.05 11.60 8.12
CA ASN A 62 -6.47 11.46 8.49
C ASN A 62 -7.25 10.86 7.32
N PHE A 63 -7.09 11.42 6.11
CA PHE A 63 -7.63 10.83 4.89
C PHE A 63 -7.12 9.40 4.67
N LEU A 64 -5.80 9.18 4.70
CA LEU A 64 -5.23 7.86 4.45
C LEU A 64 -5.73 6.80 5.45
N ASN A 65 -5.84 7.15 6.75
CA ASN A 65 -6.34 6.22 7.77
C ASN A 65 -7.84 5.90 7.59
N SER A 66 -8.59 6.74 6.88
CA SER A 66 -9.98 6.46 6.55
C SER A 66 -10.11 5.34 5.50
N LEU A 67 -9.14 5.20 4.58
CA LEU A 67 -9.22 4.27 3.46
C LEU A 67 -9.22 2.81 3.91
N ASP A 68 -10.08 1.99 3.31
CA ASP A 68 -10.04 0.54 3.49
C ASP A 68 -9.00 -0.07 2.57
N THR A 69 -8.18 -0.98 3.12
CA THR A 69 -7.07 -1.59 2.38
C THR A 69 -7.18 -3.11 2.34
N VAL A 70 -7.12 -3.69 1.14
CA VAL A 70 -7.23 -5.15 0.94
C VAL A 70 -5.97 -5.68 0.26
N HIS A 71 -5.27 -6.56 0.95
CA HIS A 71 -4.18 -7.36 0.38
C HIS A 71 -4.77 -8.57 -0.33
N TRP A 72 -4.82 -8.52 -1.65
CA TRP A 72 -5.37 -9.60 -2.47
C TRP A 72 -4.38 -10.75 -2.64
N ILE A 73 -4.91 -11.97 -2.63
CA ILE A 73 -4.17 -13.22 -2.69
C ILE A 73 -4.88 -14.19 -3.64
N LYS A 74 -4.13 -15.18 -4.12
CA LYS A 74 -4.65 -16.13 -5.10
C LYS A 74 -5.54 -17.21 -4.48
N ASP A 75 -5.18 -17.68 -3.29
CA ASP A 75 -5.86 -18.78 -2.63
C ASP A 75 -5.64 -18.71 -1.10
N ALA A 76 -6.44 -19.47 -0.34
CA ALA A 76 -6.40 -19.48 1.11
C ALA A 76 -5.04 -19.92 1.68
N TYR A 77 -4.29 -20.77 0.97
CA TYR A 77 -2.98 -21.24 1.42
C TYR A 77 -1.95 -20.10 1.49
N ASN A 78 -2.14 -19.03 0.72
CA ASN A 78 -1.29 -17.84 0.76
C ASN A 78 -1.57 -16.92 1.97
N LEU A 79 -2.62 -17.14 2.76
CA LEU A 79 -2.86 -16.42 4.03
C LEU A 79 -1.96 -16.90 5.15
N LYS A 80 -1.73 -18.22 5.22
CA LYS A 80 -0.99 -18.86 6.31
C LYS A 80 0.41 -18.26 6.54
N PRO A 81 1.21 -17.96 5.49
CA PRO A 81 2.50 -17.30 5.66
C PRO A 81 2.43 -15.88 6.23
N LEU A 82 1.25 -15.26 6.38
CA LEU A 82 1.06 -13.92 6.95
C LEU A 82 0.79 -13.94 8.46
N ILE A 83 0.48 -15.09 9.04
CA ILE A 83 0.25 -15.22 10.48
C ILE A 83 1.49 -14.77 11.25
N GLY A 84 1.28 -13.88 12.23
CA GLY A 84 2.37 -13.30 13.04
C GLY A 84 3.26 -12.29 12.30
N ARG A 85 2.96 -11.92 11.05
CA ARG A 85 3.74 -10.98 10.23
C ARG A 85 3.08 -9.62 10.08
N SER A 86 2.32 -9.19 11.07
CA SER A 86 1.70 -7.85 11.13
C SER A 86 2.68 -6.70 10.95
N ARG A 87 3.97 -6.91 11.26
CA ARG A 87 5.03 -5.90 11.06
C ARG A 87 5.53 -5.80 9.62
N ASP A 88 5.31 -6.81 8.79
CA ASP A 88 5.72 -6.77 7.39
C ASP A 88 4.82 -5.82 6.61
N GLU A 89 5.39 -5.17 5.61
CA GLU A 89 4.64 -4.27 4.75
C GLU A 89 3.96 -5.02 3.62
N LEU A 90 2.64 -4.90 3.54
CA LEU A 90 1.83 -5.50 2.48
C LEU A 90 1.49 -4.47 1.41
N SER A 91 1.41 -4.93 0.17
CA SER A 91 0.76 -4.17 -0.90
C SER A 91 -0.74 -4.44 -0.82
N ALA A 92 -1.54 -3.39 -0.82
CA ALA A 92 -2.98 -3.50 -0.72
C ALA A 92 -3.66 -2.54 -1.70
N THR A 93 -4.78 -2.97 -2.26
CA THR A 93 -5.68 -2.01 -2.93
C THR A 93 -6.31 -1.08 -1.90
N MET A 94 -6.69 0.12 -2.31
CA MET A 94 -7.38 1.09 -1.46
C MET A 94 -8.78 1.38 -2.00
N THR A 95 -9.74 1.55 -1.11
CA THR A 95 -11.11 2.01 -1.42
C THR A 95 -11.60 2.99 -0.36
N LEU A 96 -12.53 3.87 -0.72
CA LEU A 96 -13.19 4.70 0.29
C LEU A 96 -14.10 3.83 1.19
N PRO A 97 -14.35 4.22 2.46
CA PRO A 97 -15.22 3.45 3.37
C PRO A 97 -16.60 3.11 2.82
N SER A 98 -17.17 3.99 2.00
CA SER A 98 -18.50 3.81 1.39
C SER A 98 -18.47 3.07 0.05
N GLU A 99 -17.29 2.74 -0.47
CA GLU A 99 -17.14 2.03 -1.75
C GLU A 99 -16.97 0.53 -1.53
N PRO A 100 -17.43 -0.31 -2.47
CA PRO A 100 -17.15 -1.74 -2.45
C PRO A 100 -15.66 -1.99 -2.69
N PHE A 101 -15.18 -3.13 -2.18
CA PHE A 101 -13.83 -3.61 -2.44
C PHE A 101 -13.62 -3.91 -3.92
N LYS A 102 -12.49 -3.48 -4.47
CA LYS A 102 -12.15 -3.68 -5.89
C LYS A 102 -10.95 -4.62 -6.00
N ALA A 103 -11.19 -5.86 -6.41
CA ALA A 103 -10.11 -6.79 -6.76
C ALA A 103 -9.37 -6.26 -8.00
N PRO A 104 -8.02 -6.29 -8.02
CA PRO A 104 -7.27 -5.89 -9.18
C PRO A 104 -7.52 -6.88 -10.33
N ARG A 105 -7.93 -6.37 -11.49
CA ARG A 105 -8.14 -7.19 -12.69
C ARG A 105 -6.87 -7.18 -13.53
N GLY A 106 -6.27 -8.35 -13.74
CA GLY A 106 -5.01 -8.48 -14.49
C GLY A 106 -4.92 -9.80 -15.24
N PHE A 107 -4.02 -9.86 -16.23
CA PHE A 107 -3.98 -10.87 -17.30
C PHE A 107 -3.86 -12.35 -16.91
N ASN A 108 -3.74 -12.71 -15.63
CA ASN A 108 -3.62 -14.12 -15.16
C ASN A 108 -3.90 -14.28 -13.64
N ALA A 109 -4.61 -13.34 -13.02
CA ALA A 109 -4.72 -13.31 -11.56
C ALA A 109 -6.19 -13.33 -11.13
N ASP A 110 -6.73 -14.53 -11.01
CA ASP A 110 -7.98 -14.83 -10.29
C ASP A 110 -7.74 -14.57 -8.80
N LEU A 111 -7.63 -13.30 -8.42
CA LEU A 111 -7.47 -12.86 -7.04
C LEU A 111 -8.84 -12.82 -6.38
N GLU A 112 -9.35 -14.01 -6.10
CA GLU A 112 -10.70 -14.25 -5.60
C GLU A 112 -10.83 -13.99 -4.10
N LEU A 113 -9.69 -13.98 -3.39
CA LEU A 113 -9.61 -13.83 -1.94
C LEU A 113 -8.75 -12.63 -1.55
N GLY A 114 -9.09 -11.98 -0.44
CA GLY A 114 -8.35 -10.85 0.10
C GLY A 114 -8.29 -10.86 1.62
N LEU A 115 -7.24 -10.25 2.17
CA LEU A 115 -7.13 -9.92 3.58
C LEU A 115 -7.41 -8.43 3.74
N TRP A 116 -8.55 -8.07 4.33
CA TRP A 116 -8.83 -6.69 4.72
C TRP A 116 -7.98 -6.36 5.94
N ILE A 117 -7.11 -5.35 5.78
CA ILE A 117 -6.16 -4.93 6.80
C ILE A 117 -6.37 -3.48 7.19
N LYS A 118 -5.96 -3.15 8.42
CA LYS A 118 -5.78 -1.78 8.88
C LYS A 118 -4.41 -1.64 9.54
N GLY A 119 -3.63 -0.69 9.06
CA GLY A 119 -2.27 -0.40 9.52
C GLY A 119 -1.87 0.99 9.08
N ARG A 120 -0.59 1.31 9.15
CA ARG A 120 -0.08 2.61 8.68
C ARG A 120 0.27 2.50 7.20
N ILE A 121 -0.33 3.38 6.40
CA ILE A 121 0.03 3.55 4.99
C ILE A 121 1.39 4.28 4.91
N THR A 122 2.41 3.60 4.40
CA THR A 122 3.77 4.16 4.28
C THR A 122 4.03 4.80 2.92
N LEU A 123 3.22 4.43 1.92
CA LEU A 123 3.21 4.99 0.58
C LEU A 123 1.87 4.64 -0.09
N ALA A 124 1.32 5.54 -0.89
CA ALA A 124 0.09 5.32 -1.64
C ALA A 124 0.17 5.93 -3.03
N ALA A 125 -0.43 5.28 -4.03
CA ALA A 125 -0.45 5.72 -5.42
C ALA A 125 -1.78 5.40 -6.11
N ASN A 126 -2.03 6.12 -7.21
CA ASN A 126 -3.24 5.97 -8.01
C ASN A 126 -3.21 4.77 -8.96
N SER A 127 -2.10 4.06 -9.08
CA SER A 127 -2.00 2.83 -9.86
C SER A 127 -1.01 1.86 -9.23
N GLN A 128 -1.29 0.56 -9.34
CA GLN A 128 -0.31 -0.48 -8.98
C GLN A 128 0.97 -0.39 -9.84
N ASP A 129 0.83 0.05 -11.08
CA ASP A 129 1.96 0.21 -12.00
C ASP A 129 2.87 1.39 -11.61
N ASP A 130 2.38 2.34 -10.81
CA ASP A 130 3.14 3.53 -10.42
C ASP A 130 4.15 3.23 -9.31
N LEU A 131 3.86 2.28 -8.42
CA LEU A 131 4.79 1.87 -7.37
C LEU A 131 5.65 0.68 -7.79
N TYR A 132 5.07 -0.25 -8.58
CA TYR A 132 5.65 -1.54 -8.95
C TYR A 132 6.38 -2.18 -7.76
N THR A 133 5.60 -2.65 -6.79
CA THR A 133 6.09 -3.01 -5.45
C THR A 133 6.70 -4.41 -5.35
N GLY A 134 7.08 -5.02 -6.50
CA GLY A 134 7.83 -6.26 -6.62
C GLY A 134 7.23 -7.47 -5.87
N THR A 135 7.96 -8.59 -5.93
CA THR A 135 7.67 -9.80 -5.15
C THR A 135 8.49 -9.82 -3.86
N TYR A 136 8.14 -10.69 -2.90
CA TYR A 136 8.94 -10.89 -1.68
C TYR A 136 10.43 -11.17 -1.96
N PHE A 137 10.72 -11.88 -3.06
CA PHE A 137 12.08 -12.23 -3.46
C PHE A 137 12.91 -11.01 -3.87
N ASP A 138 12.27 -9.94 -4.37
CA ASP A 138 12.97 -8.71 -4.77
C ASP A 138 13.53 -7.95 -3.56
N TYR A 139 12.97 -8.16 -2.37
CA TYR A 139 13.36 -7.47 -1.13
C TYR A 139 14.20 -8.32 -0.18
N MET A 140 14.35 -9.61 -0.50
CA MET A 140 15.07 -10.61 0.30
C MET A 140 16.24 -11.23 -0.48
N ARG A 141 16.76 -10.55 -1.52
CA ARG A 141 17.92 -11.00 -2.30
C ARG A 141 19.17 -11.15 -1.41
N GLY A 142 19.33 -12.34 -0.85
CA GLY A 142 20.56 -12.81 -0.23
C GLY A 142 21.19 -13.88 -1.10
N ARG A 143 22.00 -13.50 -2.10
CA ARG A 143 23.11 -14.38 -2.54
C ARG A 143 24.33 -14.23 -1.63
N ASP A 144 24.41 -13.11 -0.91
CA ASP A 144 25.42 -12.83 0.10
C ASP A 144 24.90 -13.23 1.50
N PRO A 145 25.61 -14.13 2.22
CA PRO A 145 25.26 -14.53 3.59
C PRO A 145 25.19 -13.38 4.59
N GLU A 146 26.01 -12.33 4.43
CA GLU A 146 26.01 -11.20 5.38
C GLU A 146 24.75 -10.35 5.22
N GLN A 147 24.36 -10.06 3.98
CA GLN A 147 23.11 -9.38 3.67
C GLN A 147 21.88 -10.17 4.15
N PHE A 148 21.92 -11.50 4.04
CA PHE A 148 20.86 -12.38 4.54
C PHE A 148 20.65 -12.27 6.06
N GLU A 149 21.72 -12.29 6.85
CA GLU A 149 21.61 -12.14 8.31
C GLU A 149 21.13 -10.74 8.72
N LYS A 150 21.57 -9.68 8.02
CA LYS A 150 21.04 -8.32 8.21
C LYS A 150 19.54 -8.27 7.91
N ASP A 151 19.09 -8.94 6.85
CA ASP A 151 17.67 -8.98 6.47
C ASP A 151 16.84 -9.81 7.45
N LYS A 152 17.41 -10.88 8.02
CA LYS A 152 16.78 -11.69 9.08
C LYS A 152 16.59 -10.89 10.37
N HIS A 153 17.61 -10.15 10.80
CA HIS A 153 17.50 -9.25 11.96
C HIS A 153 16.47 -8.14 11.70
N ARG A 154 16.45 -7.56 10.49
CA ARG A 154 15.45 -6.56 10.09
C ARG A 154 14.03 -7.12 10.13
N LYS A 155 13.82 -8.34 9.62
CA LYS A 155 12.53 -9.03 9.64
C LYS A 155 12.04 -9.25 11.08
N ALA A 156 12.92 -9.70 11.98
CA ALA A 156 12.57 -9.91 13.38
C ALA A 156 12.22 -8.62 14.13
N SER A 157 12.93 -7.52 13.84
CA SER A 157 12.75 -6.25 14.54
C SER A 157 11.59 -5.41 14.00
N SER A 158 11.59 -5.16 12.69
CA SER A 158 10.76 -4.14 12.03
C SER A 158 9.93 -4.65 10.84
N GLY A 159 10.03 -5.95 10.53
CA GLY A 159 9.41 -6.53 9.35
C GLY A 159 10.13 -6.21 8.03
N VAL A 160 9.56 -6.68 6.93
CA VAL A 160 10.05 -6.43 5.56
C VAL A 160 9.34 -5.22 4.96
N ASN A 161 10.09 -4.14 4.74
CA ASN A 161 9.62 -2.92 4.09
C ASN A 161 9.77 -3.04 2.56
N LYS A 162 8.68 -2.89 1.81
CA LYS A 162 8.70 -2.83 0.35
C LYS A 162 9.15 -1.45 -0.11
N ARG A 163 9.63 -1.33 -1.35
CA ARG A 163 10.05 -0.03 -1.90
C ARG A 163 9.44 0.17 -3.27
N PRO A 164 9.09 1.42 -3.63
CA PRO A 164 8.76 1.72 -5.00
C PRO A 164 9.99 1.39 -5.86
N THR A 165 9.75 0.74 -7.00
CA THR A 165 10.79 0.43 -7.98
C THR A 165 10.66 1.29 -9.23
N VAL A 166 9.74 2.24 -9.22
CA VAL A 166 9.57 3.26 -10.25
C VAL A 166 9.41 4.63 -9.57
N SER A 167 10.14 5.61 -10.07
CA SER A 167 9.96 7.02 -9.75
C SER A 167 10.16 7.87 -10.99
N LYS A 168 9.49 9.03 -11.02
CA LYS A 168 9.76 10.10 -11.99
C LYS A 168 10.95 10.93 -11.52
N ASP A 169 11.58 11.65 -12.44
CA ASP A 169 12.55 12.69 -12.09
C ASP A 169 11.82 13.94 -11.59
N TYR A 170 12.07 14.29 -10.33
CA TYR A 170 11.52 15.47 -9.67
C TYR A 170 12.52 16.63 -9.55
N SER A 171 13.76 16.49 -10.05
CA SER A 171 14.82 17.51 -9.91
C SER A 171 14.38 18.93 -10.33
N ARG A 172 13.57 19.02 -11.39
CA ARG A 172 13.07 20.30 -11.92
C ARG A 172 11.99 20.95 -11.05
N TYR A 173 11.38 20.20 -10.14
CA TYR A 173 10.27 20.66 -9.30
C TYR A 173 10.75 21.60 -8.18
N ALA A 174 12.06 21.66 -7.90
CA ALA A 174 12.64 22.64 -6.97
C ALA A 174 12.35 24.10 -7.37
N LYS A 175 12.06 24.36 -8.65
CA LYS A 175 11.76 25.71 -9.18
C LYS A 175 10.29 26.11 -9.02
N LEU A 176 9.43 25.19 -8.61
CA LEU A 176 8.02 25.48 -8.40
C LEU A 176 7.84 26.44 -7.22
N LYS A 177 6.86 27.33 -7.36
CA LYS A 177 6.58 28.42 -6.44
C LYS A 177 5.13 28.32 -5.98
N ARG A 178 4.92 28.35 -4.66
CA ARG A 178 3.59 28.39 -4.06
C ARG A 178 2.79 29.59 -4.53
N GLY A 179 1.48 29.42 -4.66
CA GLY A 179 0.56 30.47 -5.08
C GLY A 179 0.59 30.78 -6.58
N ASN A 180 1.48 30.13 -7.35
CA ASN A 180 1.39 30.14 -8.80
C ASN A 180 0.51 28.98 -9.26
N GLU A 181 -0.64 29.29 -9.86
CA GLU A 181 -1.65 28.29 -10.25
C GLU A 181 -1.09 27.17 -11.14
N TYR A 182 -0.22 27.51 -12.10
CA TYR A 182 0.40 26.53 -12.98
C TYR A 182 1.33 25.58 -12.20
N HIS A 183 2.13 26.10 -11.28
CA HIS A 183 3.01 25.30 -10.44
C HIS A 183 2.25 24.39 -9.48
N GLU A 184 1.16 24.88 -8.87
CA GLU A 184 0.30 24.08 -8.00
C GLU A 184 -0.35 22.91 -8.76
N LYS A 185 -0.83 23.17 -9.99
CA LYS A 185 -1.35 22.11 -10.88
C LYS A 185 -0.28 21.09 -11.23
N LEU A 186 0.96 21.53 -11.50
CA LEU A 186 2.05 20.63 -11.83
C LEU A 186 2.48 19.78 -10.63
N ALA A 187 2.55 20.36 -9.44
CA ALA A 187 2.87 19.65 -8.19
C ALA A 187 1.83 18.57 -7.83
N ARG A 188 0.58 18.75 -8.25
CA ARG A 188 -0.49 17.75 -8.09
C ARG A 188 -0.50 16.67 -9.17
N LYS A 189 0.25 16.85 -10.27
CA LYS A 189 0.37 15.85 -11.35
C LYS A 189 1.39 14.76 -10.99
N ILE A 190 1.19 14.14 -9.83
CA ILE A 190 2.01 13.08 -9.27
C ILE A 190 1.22 11.76 -9.25
N PRO A 191 1.90 10.60 -9.29
CA PRO A 191 1.20 9.33 -9.19
C PRO A 191 0.74 9.01 -7.75
N TYR A 192 1.23 9.74 -6.75
CA TYR A 192 1.00 9.45 -5.34
C TYR A 192 -0.33 10.01 -4.84
N VAL A 193 -0.95 9.27 -3.91
CA VAL A 193 -2.13 9.70 -3.16
C VAL A 193 -1.66 10.26 -1.82
N LEU A 194 -1.64 11.58 -1.70
CA LEU A 194 -1.27 12.27 -0.45
C LEU A 194 -2.50 12.60 0.39
N ASP A 195 -3.64 12.83 -0.26
CA ASP A 195 -4.88 13.35 0.31
C ASP A 195 -6.07 13.06 -0.62
N GLN A 196 -7.26 13.55 -0.24
CA GLN A 196 -8.47 13.39 -1.05
C GLN A 196 -8.40 14.09 -2.42
N SER A 197 -7.62 15.16 -2.55
CA SER A 197 -7.50 15.92 -3.79
C SER A 197 -6.59 15.26 -4.84
N THR A 198 -5.70 14.38 -4.38
CA THR A 198 -4.79 13.58 -5.20
C THR A 198 -5.29 12.15 -5.40
N TRP A 199 -6.44 11.80 -4.81
CA TRP A 199 -7.14 10.55 -5.04
C TRP A 199 -7.78 10.49 -6.43
N ASN A 200 -7.53 9.41 -7.16
CA ASN A 200 -8.19 9.11 -8.42
C ASN A 200 -9.19 7.96 -8.25
N PRO A 201 -10.52 8.20 -8.28
CA PRO A 201 -11.51 7.14 -8.14
C PRO A 201 -11.64 6.24 -9.38
N ALA A 202 -11.09 6.66 -10.52
CA ALA A 202 -11.19 5.94 -11.80
C ALA A 202 -10.18 4.80 -11.95
N SER A 203 -9.25 4.65 -10.99
CA SER A 203 -8.17 3.66 -11.02
C SER A 203 -8.22 2.71 -9.82
N ILE A 204 -7.47 1.60 -9.90
CA ILE A 204 -7.23 0.71 -8.77
C ILE A 204 -6.00 1.25 -8.03
N ASN A 205 -6.26 1.95 -6.94
CA ASN A 205 -5.21 2.61 -6.16
C ASN A 205 -4.50 1.58 -5.27
N GLU A 206 -3.18 1.75 -5.05
CA GLU A 206 -2.34 0.86 -4.24
C GLU A 206 -1.77 1.60 -3.02
N ALA A 207 -1.76 0.95 -1.86
CA ALA A 207 -1.00 1.33 -0.69
C ALA A 207 0.01 0.27 -0.28
N LEU A 208 1.12 0.73 0.28
CA LEU A 208 2.00 -0.06 1.13
C LEU A 208 1.58 0.14 2.58
N VAL A 209 1.21 -0.94 3.28
CA VAL A 209 0.65 -0.91 4.63
C VAL A 209 1.55 -1.70 5.58
N ASP A 210 2.10 -1.05 6.60
CA ASP A 210 2.88 -1.69 7.67
C ASP A 210 2.10 -1.75 9.00
N ASN A 211 2.62 -2.52 9.96
CA ASN A 211 2.05 -2.66 11.31
C ASN A 211 0.54 -2.95 11.29
N TRP A 212 0.11 -3.81 10.37
CA TRP A 212 -1.28 -4.04 10.06
C TRP A 212 -1.94 -5.04 11.01
N ARG A 213 -3.26 -4.98 11.08
CA ARG A 213 -4.13 -5.95 11.75
C ARG A 213 -5.22 -6.39 10.79
N ALA A 214 -5.58 -7.67 10.83
CA ALA A 214 -6.71 -8.18 10.07
C ALA A 214 -8.02 -7.54 10.57
N LYS A 215 -8.94 -7.31 9.64
CA LYS A 215 -10.31 -6.84 9.88
C LYS A 215 -11.36 -7.78 9.30
N GLY A 216 -11.01 -8.52 8.27
CA GLY A 216 -11.87 -9.48 7.60
C GLY A 216 -11.12 -10.23 6.52
N LEU A 217 -11.69 -11.35 6.11
CA LEU A 217 -11.35 -11.98 4.84
C LEU A 217 -12.37 -11.57 3.80
N ILE A 218 -11.92 -11.23 2.60
CA ILE A 218 -12.76 -10.75 1.49
C ILE A 218 -12.86 -11.84 0.45
N VAL A 219 -14.06 -12.06 -0.08
CA VAL A 219 -14.33 -12.95 -1.20
C VAL A 219 -14.92 -12.14 -2.34
N SER A 220 -14.31 -12.21 -3.52
CA SER A 220 -14.77 -11.51 -4.72
C SER A 220 -15.49 -12.42 -5.73
N ASP A 221 -15.29 -13.73 -5.66
CA ASP A 221 -15.97 -14.69 -6.54
C ASP A 221 -17.32 -15.15 -5.97
N GLN A 222 -18.38 -15.06 -6.78
CA GLN A 222 -19.73 -15.40 -6.35
C GLN A 222 -19.90 -16.90 -6.05
N SER A 223 -19.23 -17.78 -6.80
CA SER A 223 -19.34 -19.22 -6.58
C SER A 223 -18.72 -19.63 -5.23
N ILE A 224 -17.67 -18.94 -4.79
CA ILE A 224 -17.10 -19.10 -3.46
C ILE A 224 -18.05 -18.58 -2.38
N ILE A 225 -18.68 -17.43 -2.60
CA ILE A 225 -19.68 -16.88 -1.68
C ILE A 225 -20.83 -17.87 -1.49
N ASP A 226 -21.33 -18.45 -2.58
CA ASP A 226 -22.42 -19.42 -2.54
C ASP A 226 -21.99 -20.70 -1.80
N ALA A 227 -20.77 -21.20 -2.06
CA ALA A 227 -20.21 -22.35 -1.34
C ALA A 227 -20.07 -22.11 0.18
N ILE A 228 -19.68 -20.90 0.61
CA ILE A 228 -19.61 -20.51 2.02
C ILE A 228 -21.01 -20.51 2.65
N LYS A 229 -22.01 -19.96 1.95
CA LYS A 229 -23.39 -19.90 2.45
C LYS A 229 -24.05 -21.27 2.54
N ASP A 230 -23.74 -22.17 1.60
CA ASP A 230 -24.24 -23.55 1.58
C ASP A 230 -23.56 -24.44 2.62
N ASN A 231 -22.39 -24.04 3.13
CA ASN A 231 -21.67 -24.72 4.20
C ASN A 231 -21.31 -23.76 5.36
N PRO A 232 -22.29 -23.34 6.17
CA PRO A 232 -22.07 -22.40 7.27
C PRO A 232 -21.31 -23.03 8.46
N GLU A 233 -21.31 -24.36 8.59
CA GLU A 233 -20.65 -25.08 9.69
C GLU A 233 -19.12 -25.14 9.53
N GLY A 234 -18.59 -24.77 8.36
CA GLY A 234 -17.15 -24.76 8.11
C GLY A 234 -16.55 -26.16 7.92
N ASP A 235 -17.37 -27.19 7.73
CA ASP A 235 -16.94 -28.60 7.59
C ASP A 235 -16.38 -28.94 6.19
N GLY A 236 -15.98 -27.91 5.43
CA GLY A 236 -15.53 -28.04 4.06
C GLY A 236 -14.27 -28.90 3.91
N VAL A 237 -13.89 -29.17 2.66
CA VAL A 237 -12.64 -29.86 2.33
C VAL A 237 -11.73 -28.97 1.49
N GLY A 238 -10.41 -29.19 1.60
CA GLY A 238 -9.42 -28.47 0.80
C GLY A 238 -9.32 -26.99 1.15
N TRP A 239 -9.37 -26.12 0.13
CA TRP A 239 -9.12 -24.69 0.28
C TRP A 239 -10.20 -23.97 1.12
N LEU A 240 -11.46 -24.43 1.06
CA LEU A 240 -12.57 -23.81 1.81
C LEU A 240 -12.37 -24.00 3.32
N LYS A 241 -11.94 -25.19 3.74
CA LYS A 241 -11.56 -25.48 5.13
C LYS A 241 -10.43 -24.58 5.60
N GLU A 242 -9.35 -24.47 4.82
CA GLU A 242 -8.23 -23.58 5.18
C GLU A 242 -8.72 -22.13 5.29
N PHE A 243 -9.67 -21.69 4.46
CA PHE A 243 -10.22 -20.34 4.56
C PHE A 243 -10.98 -20.08 5.87
N TYR A 244 -11.82 -21.03 6.31
CA TYR A 244 -12.47 -20.98 7.63
C TYR A 244 -11.45 -20.96 8.76
N GLU A 245 -10.48 -21.87 8.75
CA GLU A 245 -9.41 -21.91 9.74
C GLU A 245 -8.63 -20.59 9.78
N MET A 246 -8.38 -19.94 8.63
CA MET A 246 -7.72 -18.64 8.60
C MET A 246 -8.58 -17.54 9.21
N ALA A 247 -9.90 -17.54 8.98
CA ALA A 247 -10.80 -16.57 9.59
C ALA A 247 -10.81 -16.72 11.12
N GLU A 248 -10.82 -17.95 11.64
CA GLU A 248 -10.68 -18.24 13.08
C GLU A 248 -9.31 -17.82 13.62
N VAL A 249 -8.22 -18.16 12.94
CA VAL A 249 -6.85 -17.83 13.37
C VAL A 249 -6.63 -16.31 13.44
N PHE A 250 -7.21 -15.56 12.50
CA PHE A 250 -7.16 -14.10 12.52
C PHE A 250 -8.20 -13.48 13.45
N ASP A 251 -9.18 -14.25 13.93
CA ASP A 251 -10.34 -13.81 14.71
C ASP A 251 -11.11 -12.70 13.97
N VAL A 252 -11.48 -12.98 12.71
CA VAL A 252 -12.17 -12.03 11.84
C VAL A 252 -13.28 -12.67 11.02
N PRO A 253 -14.36 -11.94 10.71
CA PRO A 253 -15.41 -12.40 9.83
C PRO A 253 -14.99 -12.43 8.35
N MET A 254 -15.77 -13.13 7.54
CA MET A 254 -15.66 -13.13 6.08
C MET A 254 -16.70 -12.18 5.49
N TYR A 255 -16.32 -11.46 4.44
CA TYR A 255 -17.15 -10.51 3.72
C TYR A 255 -17.16 -10.77 2.22
N ASP A 256 -18.24 -10.39 1.55
CA ASP A 256 -18.22 -10.15 0.10
C ASP A 256 -17.58 -8.78 -0.24
N THR A 257 -17.51 -8.45 -1.53
CA THR A 257 -16.95 -7.15 -1.97
C THR A 257 -17.80 -5.94 -1.61
N ASP A 258 -19.09 -6.12 -1.33
CA ASP A 258 -20.01 -5.08 -0.88
C ASP A 258 -20.00 -4.89 0.65
N LYS A 259 -19.05 -5.55 1.34
CA LYS A 259 -18.86 -5.50 2.80
C LYS A 259 -20.01 -6.13 3.59
N ASN A 260 -20.79 -7.01 2.98
CA ASN A 260 -21.75 -7.82 3.70
C ASN A 260 -21.03 -9.00 4.35
N VAL A 261 -21.33 -9.26 5.62
CA VAL A 261 -20.82 -10.44 6.32
C VAL A 261 -21.44 -11.67 5.68
N ILE A 262 -20.61 -12.61 5.22
CA ILE A 262 -21.05 -13.90 4.66
C ILE A 262 -20.83 -15.05 5.64
N TRP A 263 -19.89 -14.91 6.57
CA TRP A 263 -19.63 -15.86 7.65
C TRP A 263 -18.88 -15.20 8.82
N SER A 264 -18.97 -15.76 10.02
CA SER A 264 -18.21 -15.30 11.20
C SER A 264 -17.84 -16.48 12.11
N PRO A 265 -16.63 -16.44 12.71
CA PRO A 265 -16.16 -17.46 13.66
C PRO A 265 -16.87 -17.41 15.02
#